data_AF-A0A665VT06-F1
#
_entry.id   AF-A0A665VT06-F1
#
_cell.length_a   1.000
_cell.length_b   1.000
_cell.length_c   1.000
_cell.angle_alpha   90.00
_cell.angle_beta   90.00
_cell.angle_gamma   90.00
#
_symmetry.space_group_name_H-M   'P 1'
#
loop_
_entity.id
_entity.type
_entity.pdbx_description
1 polymer ?
#
loop_
_entity_poly.entity_id
_entity_poly.type
_entity_poly.pdbx_seq_one_letter_code
_entity_poly.pdbx_strand_id
1 'polypeptide(L)'
;MSVMKAGHDGGRGSLTDGGGGGGGGGGGSPKHHQCAQPPNNSSSSSSSSSSRTRDARYQQQQIQQQRHHGGSMWKQPSHNEPADVVRRALDFKSQGTQCYKDKKYREAIGKYHRALLEIKGLCRVLGDPDTSSKSPSSLLPTLSKSTTLTDEQKGAMENAELECYNSLAACLLQMELVNYERVKEYCLKVLHKEGKNFKALYRSGVAYYHLGDFQKALHYLKESHKQEPSDTNVIRYIQLTEMKIRRNAQREKKEAT
;
A
#
# COMPACT_ATOMS: atom_id res chain seq x y z
N MET A 1 -34.35 -48.21 -8.45
CA MET A 1 -34.08 -48.69 -9.82
C MET A 1 -34.09 -47.49 -10.76
N SER A 2 -33.23 -47.51 -11.78
CA SER A 2 -32.88 -46.45 -12.75
C SER A 2 -31.93 -45.35 -12.23
N VAL A 3 -30.59 -45.40 -12.42
CA VAL A 3 -29.74 -45.32 -13.65
C VAL A 3 -30.14 -44.19 -14.59
N MET A 4 -29.31 -43.35 -15.20
CA MET A 4 -27.86 -43.03 -15.27
C MET A 4 -27.80 -41.81 -16.22
N LYS A 5 -26.92 -40.82 -16.02
CA LYS A 5 -26.06 -40.32 -17.12
C LYS A 5 -24.95 -39.40 -16.63
N ALA A 6 -23.74 -39.75 -17.04
CA ALA A 6 -22.52 -39.00 -16.92
C ALA A 6 -22.35 -37.99 -18.07
N GLY A 7 -21.52 -36.97 -17.84
CA GLY A 7 -20.94 -36.09 -18.85
C GLY A 7 -19.72 -35.37 -18.29
N HIS A 8 -18.54 -35.80 -18.74
CA HIS A 8 -17.21 -35.17 -18.61
C HIS A 8 -17.21 -33.73 -19.19
N ASP A 9 -16.31 -32.78 -18.88
CA ASP A 9 -14.85 -32.83 -19.04
C ASP A 9 -14.15 -31.55 -18.48
N GLY A 10 -12.95 -31.72 -17.88
CA GLY A 10 -11.73 -30.88 -17.91
C GLY A 10 -11.75 -29.38 -17.54
N GLY A 11 -10.80 -28.83 -16.78
CA GLY A 11 -9.63 -29.37 -16.09
C GLY A 11 -8.71 -28.27 -15.53
N ARG A 12 -7.83 -28.69 -14.61
CA ARG A 12 -6.57 -28.07 -14.12
C ARG A 12 -6.68 -26.85 -13.19
N GLY A 13 -5.95 -26.76 -12.07
CA GLY A 13 -4.87 -27.63 -11.55
C GLY A 13 -4.54 -27.31 -10.09
N SER A 14 -4.10 -28.34 -9.38
CA SER A 14 -3.67 -28.34 -7.98
C SER A 14 -2.14 -28.49 -7.90
N LEU A 15 -1.54 -27.73 -6.98
CA LEU A 15 -0.34 -28.00 -6.16
C LEU A 15 0.72 -28.99 -6.65
N THR A 16 2.00 -28.57 -6.65
CA THR A 16 3.11 -29.35 -6.05
C THR A 16 4.33 -28.47 -5.73
N ASP A 17 5.07 -28.97 -4.73
CA ASP A 17 6.28 -28.51 -4.07
C ASP A 17 7.54 -29.17 -4.68
N GLY A 18 8.75 -28.66 -4.35
CA GLY A 18 9.99 -29.48 -4.33
C GLY A 18 11.10 -29.20 -5.37
N GLY A 19 12.13 -28.46 -4.94
CA GLY A 19 13.54 -28.94 -4.84
C GLY A 19 14.45 -29.13 -6.09
N GLY A 20 15.54 -28.35 -6.13
CA GLY A 20 16.92 -28.89 -6.21
C GLY A 20 17.75 -28.76 -7.51
N GLY A 21 18.88 -28.03 -7.43
CA GLY A 21 20.19 -28.49 -7.94
C GLY A 21 20.88 -27.78 -9.11
N GLY A 22 21.98 -27.05 -8.81
CA GLY A 22 23.31 -27.35 -9.38
C GLY A 22 23.92 -26.51 -10.52
N GLY A 23 25.02 -25.80 -10.21
CA GLY A 23 26.13 -25.41 -11.11
C GLY A 23 26.05 -23.99 -11.70
N GLY A 24 27.07 -23.13 -11.72
CA GLY A 24 28.49 -23.18 -11.36
C GLY A 24 29.26 -22.15 -12.21
N GLY A 25 30.22 -21.42 -11.62
CA GLY A 25 31.40 -20.90 -12.36
C GLY A 25 31.61 -19.38 -12.51
N GLY A 26 32.76 -18.91 -12.01
CA GLY A 26 33.54 -17.73 -12.47
C GLY A 26 33.20 -16.40 -11.76
N GLY A 27 34.07 -15.70 -11.02
CA GLY A 27 35.53 -15.62 -11.05
C GLY A 27 35.98 -14.32 -11.73
N GLY A 28 36.39 -13.30 -10.96
CA GLY A 28 37.17 -12.16 -11.49
C GLY A 28 36.74 -10.76 -11.05
N SER A 29 37.34 -10.26 -9.96
CA SER A 29 37.74 -8.85 -9.77
C SER A 29 39.25 -8.90 -9.53
N PRO A 30 40.11 -7.93 -9.93
CA PRO A 30 40.04 -6.55 -9.40
C PRO A 30 40.63 -5.45 -10.35
N LYS A 31 40.53 -4.16 -9.97
CA LYS A 31 41.69 -3.26 -9.69
C LYS A 31 41.33 -1.77 -9.58
N HIS A 32 41.83 -1.21 -8.48
CA HIS A 32 42.13 0.18 -8.16
C HIS A 32 43.00 0.90 -9.22
N HIS A 33 42.73 2.18 -9.46
CA HIS A 33 43.69 3.25 -9.86
C HIS A 33 43.15 4.55 -9.26
N GLN A 34 43.59 4.99 -8.07
CA GLN A 34 44.80 5.74 -7.73
C GLN A 34 44.88 7.15 -8.37
N CYS A 35 44.93 8.10 -7.45
CA CYS A 35 45.01 9.55 -7.57
C CYS A 35 46.37 9.99 -8.15
N ALA A 36 46.40 11.03 -8.98
CA ALA A 36 47.62 11.69 -9.42
C ALA A 36 47.46 13.21 -9.28
N GLN A 37 48.32 13.80 -8.44
CA GLN A 37 48.54 15.24 -8.30
C GLN A 37 49.50 15.75 -9.40
N PRO A 38 49.45 17.03 -9.79
CA PRO A 38 50.54 17.69 -10.51
C PRO A 38 51.53 18.40 -9.55
N PRO A 39 52.78 18.64 -10.00
CA PRO A 39 53.89 19.03 -9.13
C PRO A 39 54.02 20.55 -8.94
N ASN A 40 54.65 20.91 -7.81
CA ASN A 40 55.21 22.22 -7.51
C ASN A 40 56.37 22.58 -8.46
N ASN A 41 56.42 23.83 -8.95
CA ASN A 41 57.70 24.53 -9.07
C ASN A 41 57.52 26.06 -9.00
N SER A 42 58.65 26.71 -8.77
CA SER A 42 58.84 27.90 -7.95
C SER A 42 59.10 29.16 -8.78
N SER A 43 58.79 30.31 -8.16
CA SER A 43 59.50 31.60 -8.18
C SER A 43 59.50 32.54 -9.42
N SER A 44 59.21 33.81 -9.07
CA SER A 44 59.83 35.08 -9.49
C SER A 44 59.17 35.96 -10.58
N SER A 45 58.54 37.03 -10.07
CA SER A 45 58.61 38.46 -10.49
C SER A 45 58.71 38.84 -11.97
N SER A 46 57.74 39.61 -12.46
CA SER A 46 57.81 41.09 -12.60
C SER A 46 56.83 41.61 -13.66
N SER A 47 56.22 42.78 -13.37
CA SER A 47 55.65 43.77 -14.32
C SER A 47 54.68 43.26 -15.42
N SER A 48 53.45 43.72 -15.54
CA SER A 48 53.16 45.04 -16.14
C SER A 48 51.66 45.33 -16.13
N SER A 49 51.35 46.58 -15.80
CA SER A 49 50.04 47.18 -15.71
C SER A 49 49.39 47.34 -17.08
N SER A 50 48.43 46.48 -17.47
CA SER A 50 47.49 46.76 -18.59
C SER A 50 46.20 45.91 -18.63
N SER A 51 45.98 44.97 -17.71
CA SER A 51 44.85 44.03 -17.82
C SER A 51 43.53 44.45 -17.13
N ARG A 52 43.51 45.56 -16.39
CA ARG A 52 42.37 45.90 -15.50
C ARG A 52 41.09 46.35 -16.20
N THR A 53 41.12 46.70 -17.48
CA THR A 53 39.92 47.20 -18.21
C THR A 53 39.23 46.17 -19.10
N ARG A 54 39.87 45.02 -19.38
CA ARG A 54 39.22 43.89 -20.08
C ARG A 54 38.45 42.99 -19.13
N ASP A 55 38.96 42.75 -17.92
CA ASP A 55 38.30 41.91 -16.91
C ASP A 55 36.96 42.48 -16.43
N ALA A 56 36.86 43.81 -16.27
CA ALA A 56 35.62 44.44 -15.84
C ALA A 56 34.48 44.28 -16.87
N ARG A 57 34.77 44.30 -18.18
CA ARG A 57 33.74 44.09 -19.21
C ARG A 57 33.31 42.63 -19.31
N TYR A 58 34.23 41.69 -19.15
CA TYR A 58 33.90 40.26 -19.12
C TYR A 58 33.06 39.90 -17.88
N GLN A 59 33.37 40.50 -16.73
CA GLN A 59 32.61 40.27 -15.50
C GLN A 59 31.22 40.93 -15.52
N GLN A 60 31.08 42.12 -16.14
CA GLN A 60 29.77 42.76 -16.36
C GLN A 60 28.90 41.95 -17.34
N GLN A 61 29.50 41.36 -18.38
CA GLN A 61 28.78 40.54 -19.36
C GLN A 61 28.32 39.18 -18.79
N GLN A 62 29.06 38.60 -17.84
CA GLN A 62 28.62 37.42 -17.09
C GLN A 62 27.49 37.74 -16.09
N ILE A 63 27.51 38.88 -15.42
CA ILE A 63 26.41 39.31 -14.52
C ILE A 63 25.13 39.55 -15.33
N GLN A 64 25.24 40.06 -16.55
CA GLN A 64 24.08 40.27 -17.43
C GLN A 64 23.51 38.96 -17.99
N GLN A 65 24.35 37.93 -18.23
CA GLN A 65 23.88 36.58 -18.60
C GLN A 65 23.22 35.83 -17.42
N GLN A 66 23.58 36.14 -16.17
CA GLN A 66 22.89 35.59 -14.99
C GLN A 66 21.50 36.23 -14.75
N ARG A 67 21.25 37.44 -15.28
CA ARG A 67 19.95 38.13 -15.14
C ARG A 67 18.88 37.67 -16.15
N HIS A 68 19.26 36.93 -17.19
CA HIS A 68 18.34 36.39 -18.19
C HIS A 68 17.93 34.92 -17.95
N HIS A 69 18.36 34.31 -16.85
CA HIS A 69 17.85 33.02 -16.37
C HIS A 69 16.87 33.18 -15.20
N GLY A 70 16.20 34.33 -15.13
CA GLY A 70 14.99 34.48 -14.32
C GLY A 70 13.81 33.84 -15.05
N GLY A 71 13.32 32.70 -14.55
CA GLY A 71 12.01 32.18 -14.98
C GLY A 71 11.88 30.68 -15.21
N SER A 72 12.69 29.83 -14.59
CA SER A 72 12.20 28.49 -14.25
C SER A 72 12.39 28.30 -12.76
N MET A 73 11.54 28.99 -12.00
CA MET A 73 11.23 28.53 -10.66
C MET A 73 10.60 27.16 -10.90
N TRP A 74 11.40 26.10 -10.75
CA TRP A 74 10.90 24.74 -10.65
C TRP A 74 9.87 24.83 -9.53
N LYS A 75 8.59 24.95 -9.91
CA LYS A 75 7.50 24.90 -8.97
C LYS A 75 7.62 23.49 -8.45
N GLN A 76 8.30 23.33 -7.30
CA GLN A 76 8.27 22.07 -6.58
C GLN A 76 6.80 21.68 -6.60
N PRO A 77 6.43 20.49 -7.09
CA PRO A 77 5.05 20.07 -7.08
C PRO A 77 4.59 20.32 -5.66
N SER A 78 3.61 21.20 -5.48
CA SER A 78 3.02 21.39 -4.17
C SER A 78 2.47 20.03 -3.83
N HIS A 79 3.23 19.25 -3.04
CA HIS A 79 2.98 17.84 -2.75
C HIS A 79 1.62 17.62 -2.06
N ASN A 80 0.92 18.71 -1.76
CA ASN A 80 -0.34 18.78 -1.07
C ASN A 80 -1.54 19.10 -1.98
N GLU A 81 -1.38 19.16 -3.31
CA GLU A 81 -2.56 19.26 -4.19
C GLU A 81 -3.42 18.00 -4.06
N PRO A 82 -4.75 18.12 -3.85
CA PRO A 82 -5.64 16.97 -3.66
C PRO A 82 -5.51 15.91 -4.75
N ALA A 83 -5.42 16.32 -6.02
CA ALA A 83 -5.26 15.42 -7.15
C ALA A 83 -3.93 14.65 -7.13
N ASP A 84 -2.86 15.27 -6.63
CA ASP A 84 -1.55 14.61 -6.51
C ASP A 84 -1.56 13.59 -5.36
N VAL A 85 -2.24 13.90 -4.26
CA VAL A 85 -2.44 12.96 -3.14
C VAL A 85 -3.21 11.73 -3.61
N VAL A 86 -4.31 11.92 -4.34
CA VAL A 86 -5.08 10.81 -4.94
C VAL A 86 -4.19 9.94 -5.82
N ARG A 87 -3.40 10.56 -6.71
CA ARG A 87 -2.49 9.82 -7.59
C ARG A 87 -1.46 8.99 -6.81
N ARG A 88 -0.84 9.57 -5.77
CA ARG A 88 0.15 8.86 -4.93
C ARG A 88 -0.47 7.70 -4.16
N ALA A 89 -1.66 7.89 -3.59
CA ALA A 89 -2.38 6.83 -2.89
C ALA A 89 -2.64 5.62 -3.82
N LEU A 90 -3.10 5.87 -5.04
CA LEU A 90 -3.35 4.83 -6.04
C LEU A 90 -2.06 4.14 -6.52
N ASP A 91 -0.98 4.90 -6.68
CA ASP A 91 0.34 4.35 -7.01
C ASP A 91 0.86 3.42 -5.89
N PHE A 92 0.79 3.85 -4.63
CA PHE A 92 1.15 2.99 -3.50
C PHE A 92 0.28 1.72 -3.40
N LYS A 93 -1.03 1.81 -3.66
CA LYS A 93 -1.92 0.64 -3.74
C LYS A 93 -1.45 -0.33 -4.84
N SER A 94 -1.12 0.21 -6.01
CA SER A 94 -0.66 -0.57 -7.17
C SER A 94 0.67 -1.26 -6.89
N GLN A 95 1.64 -0.54 -6.31
CA GLN A 95 2.92 -1.10 -5.85
C GLN A 95 2.73 -2.19 -4.79
N GLY A 96 1.83 -1.98 -3.81
CA GLY A 96 1.50 -3.00 -2.82
C GLY A 96 0.94 -4.27 -3.44
N THR A 97 0.11 -4.12 -4.48
CA THR A 97 -0.46 -5.24 -5.24
C THR A 97 0.60 -5.99 -6.01
N GLN A 98 1.59 -5.30 -6.58
CA GLN A 98 2.73 -5.93 -7.22
C GLN A 98 3.57 -6.72 -6.19
N CYS A 99 3.94 -6.10 -5.06
CA CYS A 99 4.66 -6.79 -3.99
C CYS A 99 3.90 -8.03 -3.48
N TYR A 100 2.56 -7.98 -3.41
CA TYR A 100 1.73 -9.13 -3.02
C TYR A 100 1.86 -10.29 -4.01
N LYS A 101 1.80 -10.00 -5.32
CA LYS A 101 1.98 -11.01 -6.38
C LYS A 101 3.38 -11.64 -6.32
N ASP A 102 4.39 -10.82 -6.01
CA ASP A 102 5.78 -11.26 -5.83
C ASP A 102 6.02 -11.99 -4.50
N LYS A 103 4.96 -12.25 -3.70
CA LYS A 103 5.01 -12.86 -2.35
C LYS A 103 5.84 -12.08 -1.33
N LYS A 104 6.16 -10.82 -1.61
CA LYS A 104 6.85 -9.89 -0.71
C LYS A 104 5.85 -9.24 0.24
N TYR A 105 5.22 -10.04 1.09
CA TYR A 105 4.09 -9.60 1.93
C TYR A 105 4.45 -8.46 2.89
N ARG A 106 5.67 -8.47 3.44
CA ARG A 106 6.16 -7.41 4.33
C ARG A 106 6.25 -6.05 3.61
N GLU A 107 6.77 -6.05 2.39
CA GLU A 107 6.86 -4.84 1.56
C GLU A 107 5.46 -4.38 1.13
N ALA A 108 4.60 -5.33 0.73
CA ALA A 108 3.21 -5.06 0.37
C ALA A 108 2.45 -4.34 1.50
N ILE A 109 2.57 -4.83 2.74
CA ILE A 109 1.97 -4.19 3.93
C ILE A 109 2.42 -2.73 4.05
N GLY A 110 3.73 -2.48 3.92
CA GLY A 110 4.28 -1.12 4.00
C GLY A 110 3.71 -0.20 2.91
N LYS A 111 3.55 -0.69 1.68
CA LYS A 111 2.98 0.08 0.56
C LYS A 111 1.49 0.37 0.77
N TYR A 112 0.70 -0.61 1.17
CA TYR A 112 -0.72 -0.39 1.48
C TYR A 112 -0.92 0.58 2.66
N HIS A 113 -0.07 0.52 3.69
CA HIS A 113 -0.11 1.50 4.77
C HIS A 113 0.19 2.91 4.29
N ARG A 114 1.18 3.10 3.40
CA ARG A 114 1.46 4.40 2.78
C ARG A 114 0.28 4.91 1.96
N ALA A 115 -0.40 4.05 1.21
CA ALA A 115 -1.62 4.41 0.50
C ALA A 115 -2.70 4.91 1.47
N LEU A 116 -2.95 4.19 2.57
CA LEU A 116 -3.93 4.60 3.59
C LEU A 116 -3.56 5.91 4.30
N LEU A 117 -2.27 6.20 4.47
CA LEU A 117 -1.82 7.46 5.06
C LEU A 117 -2.11 8.65 4.14
N GLU A 118 -1.87 8.51 2.83
CA GLU A 118 -2.21 9.53 1.84
C GLU A 118 -3.73 9.78 1.81
N ILE A 119 -4.54 8.70 1.78
CA ILE A 119 -6.01 8.81 1.77
C ILE A 119 -6.51 9.53 3.02
N LYS A 120 -6.07 9.12 4.21
CA LYS A 120 -6.49 9.73 5.48
C LYS A 120 -5.97 11.15 5.66
N GLY A 121 -4.77 11.43 5.16
CA GLY A 121 -4.21 12.79 5.13
C GLY A 121 -5.09 13.71 4.31
N LEU A 122 -5.55 13.24 3.14
CA LEU A 122 -6.44 14.00 2.27
C LEU A 122 -7.79 14.28 2.92
N CYS A 123 -8.41 13.28 3.56
CA CYS A 123 -9.67 13.48 4.29
C CYS A 123 -9.56 14.55 5.38
N ARG A 124 -8.41 14.65 6.07
CA ARG A 124 -8.18 15.70 7.08
C ARG A 124 -8.05 17.10 6.46
N VAL A 125 -7.40 17.20 5.30
CA VAL A 125 -7.19 18.48 4.60
C VAL A 125 -8.50 19.01 4.00
N LEU A 126 -9.36 18.12 3.51
CA LEU A 126 -10.61 18.51 2.85
C LEU A 126 -11.73 18.90 3.83
N GLY A 127 -11.64 18.50 5.11
CA GLY A 127 -12.63 18.84 6.14
C GLY A 127 -13.98 18.13 5.91
N ASP A 128 -14.67 17.81 6.99
CA ASP A 128 -16.05 17.31 6.92
C ASP A 128 -16.97 18.47 6.50
N PRO A 129 -17.83 18.33 5.47
CA PRO A 129 -18.77 19.37 5.09
C PRO A 129 -19.77 19.75 6.19
N ASP A 130 -19.89 18.99 7.29
CA ASP A 130 -20.91 19.20 8.32
C ASP A 130 -20.47 19.94 9.59
N THR A 131 -19.32 20.64 9.59
CA THR A 131 -18.95 21.56 10.69
C THR A 131 -19.09 23.03 10.34
N SER A 132 -20.26 23.39 9.80
CA SER A 132 -20.70 24.80 9.75
C SER A 132 -21.38 25.18 11.07
N SER A 133 -20.60 25.41 12.11
CA SER A 133 -20.96 26.48 13.05
C SER A 133 -19.72 27.00 13.78
N LYS A 134 -19.54 28.33 13.65
CA LYS A 134 -18.60 29.22 14.37
C LYS A 134 -17.24 29.50 13.72
N SER A 135 -17.33 30.13 12.54
CA SER A 135 -16.82 31.48 12.20
C SER A 135 -15.32 31.87 12.33
N PRO A 136 -14.88 32.86 11.53
CA PRO A 136 -13.61 32.81 10.80
C PRO A 136 -12.60 33.90 11.20
N SER A 137 -11.31 33.69 10.91
CA SER A 137 -10.35 34.76 10.58
C SER A 137 -8.99 34.20 10.13
N SER A 138 -8.73 34.20 8.82
CA SER A 138 -7.50 34.80 8.29
C SER A 138 -7.68 35.06 6.79
N LEU A 139 -7.42 36.30 6.41
CA LEU A 139 -7.66 36.88 5.09
C LEU A 139 -6.48 36.62 4.16
N LEU A 140 -6.69 35.97 3.01
CA LEU A 140 -5.99 36.24 1.75
C LEU A 140 -6.79 35.64 0.54
N PRO A 141 -7.19 36.44 -0.47
CA PRO A 141 -7.90 35.94 -1.64
C PRO A 141 -7.06 36.02 -2.92
N THR A 142 -6.33 34.96 -3.30
CA THR A 142 -5.90 34.69 -4.70
C THR A 142 -5.46 33.23 -4.87
N LEU A 143 -6.35 32.33 -5.30
CA LEU A 143 -6.10 31.21 -6.24
C LEU A 143 -7.35 30.33 -6.34
N SER A 144 -8.32 30.80 -7.12
CA SER A 144 -9.49 30.03 -7.55
C SER A 144 -9.10 29.08 -8.68
N LYS A 145 -8.54 27.92 -8.33
CA LYS A 145 -8.64 26.71 -9.17
C LYS A 145 -8.41 25.43 -8.33
N SER A 146 -9.50 24.68 -8.11
CA SER A 146 -9.52 23.26 -7.71
C SER A 146 -9.31 22.87 -6.23
N THR A 147 -10.07 23.45 -5.28
CA THR A 147 -10.10 22.94 -3.89
C THR A 147 -11.13 21.85 -3.62
N THR A 148 -11.91 21.42 -4.60
CA THR A 148 -12.91 20.34 -4.44
C THR A 148 -12.57 19.16 -5.32
N LEU A 149 -12.23 18.01 -4.70
CA LEU A 149 -12.17 16.73 -5.41
C LEU A 149 -13.48 16.48 -6.13
N THR A 150 -13.41 15.92 -7.33
CA THR A 150 -14.62 15.44 -8.02
C THR A 150 -15.20 14.25 -7.25
N ASP A 151 -16.51 14.02 -7.38
CA ASP A 151 -17.14 12.91 -6.66
C ASP A 151 -16.62 11.55 -7.15
N GLU A 152 -16.17 11.45 -8.40
CA GLU A 152 -15.45 10.28 -8.90
C GLU A 152 -14.11 10.08 -8.18
N GLN A 153 -13.36 11.16 -7.90
CA GLN A 153 -12.09 11.06 -7.18
C GLN A 153 -12.30 10.64 -5.73
N LYS A 154 -13.35 11.15 -5.07
CA LYS A 154 -13.72 10.71 -3.71
C LYS A 154 -14.11 9.24 -3.69
N GLY A 155 -14.99 8.81 -4.60
CA GLY A 155 -15.40 7.41 -4.72
C GLY A 155 -14.21 6.48 -5.02
N ALA A 156 -13.29 6.91 -5.89
CA ALA A 156 -12.06 6.16 -6.16
C ALA A 156 -11.16 6.03 -4.92
N MET A 157 -11.08 7.05 -4.07
CA MET A 157 -10.33 7.00 -2.82
C MET A 157 -10.96 6.07 -1.79
N GLU A 158 -12.28 6.13 -1.63
CA GLU A 158 -13.00 5.22 -0.74
C GLU A 158 -12.82 3.76 -1.19
N ASN A 159 -13.00 3.47 -2.48
CA ASN A 159 -12.75 2.13 -3.00
C ASN A 159 -11.29 1.69 -2.80
N ALA A 160 -10.33 2.57 -3.06
CA ALA A 160 -8.92 2.27 -2.85
C ALA A 160 -8.59 1.98 -1.37
N GLU A 161 -9.23 2.69 -0.43
CA GLU A 161 -9.11 2.42 1.01
C GLU A 161 -9.62 1.02 1.37
N LEU A 162 -10.81 0.66 0.89
CA LEU A 162 -11.40 -0.66 1.14
C LEU A 162 -10.55 -1.79 0.55
N GLU A 163 -10.05 -1.62 -0.67
CA GLU A 163 -9.12 -2.56 -1.31
C GLU A 163 -7.80 -2.69 -0.54
N CYS A 164 -7.27 -1.59 0.00
CA CYS A 164 -6.07 -1.61 0.84
C CYS A 164 -6.30 -2.41 2.12
N TYR A 165 -7.42 -2.20 2.84
CA TYR A 165 -7.75 -3.01 4.02
C TYR A 165 -7.92 -4.48 3.70
N ASN A 166 -8.64 -4.80 2.61
CA ASN A 166 -8.80 -6.17 2.14
C ASN A 166 -7.43 -6.81 1.83
N SER A 167 -6.55 -6.09 1.14
CA SER A 167 -5.23 -6.61 0.77
C SER A 167 -4.30 -6.76 1.98
N LEU A 168 -4.34 -5.83 2.94
CA LEU A 168 -3.63 -5.93 4.20
C LEU A 168 -4.05 -7.15 5.02
N ALA A 169 -5.36 -7.40 5.13
CA ALA A 169 -5.87 -8.60 5.79
C ALA A 169 -5.35 -9.86 5.09
N ALA A 170 -5.28 -9.88 3.76
CA ALA A 170 -4.70 -10.97 3.00
C ALA A 170 -3.21 -11.18 3.32
N CYS A 171 -2.40 -10.11 3.29
CA CYS A 171 -0.98 -10.17 3.60
C CYS A 171 -0.72 -10.69 5.02
N LEU A 172 -1.49 -10.21 6.00
CA LEU A 172 -1.32 -10.61 7.40
C LEU A 172 -1.58 -12.11 7.62
N LEU A 173 -2.54 -12.68 6.88
CA LEU A 173 -2.80 -14.13 6.91
C LEU A 173 -1.68 -14.97 6.29
N GLN A 174 -0.78 -14.37 5.49
CA GLN A 174 0.38 -15.03 4.89
C GLN A 174 1.66 -14.88 5.72
N MET A 175 1.63 -14.10 6.80
CA MET A 175 2.79 -13.93 7.68
C MET A 175 3.02 -15.19 8.53
N GLU A 176 4.27 -15.47 8.88
CA GLU A 176 4.65 -16.58 9.76
C GLU A 176 3.94 -16.49 11.13
N LEU A 177 3.90 -15.28 11.70
CA LEU A 177 3.12 -14.97 12.89
C LEU A 177 1.92 -14.10 12.51
N VAL A 178 0.76 -14.74 12.39
CA VAL A 178 -0.47 -14.10 11.98
C VAL A 178 -1.08 -13.30 13.13
N ASN A 179 -1.25 -12.00 12.93
CA ASN A 179 -1.99 -11.13 13.86
C ASN A 179 -3.49 -11.14 13.51
N TYR A 180 -4.22 -12.11 14.05
CA TYR A 180 -5.66 -12.26 13.79
C TYR A 180 -6.51 -11.08 14.30
N GLU A 181 -6.07 -10.38 15.34
CA GLU A 181 -6.74 -9.17 15.84
C GLU A 181 -6.75 -8.06 14.77
N ARG A 182 -5.62 -7.81 14.12
CA ARG A 182 -5.53 -6.84 13.03
C ARG A 182 -6.28 -7.28 11.78
N VAL A 183 -6.24 -8.58 11.44
CA VAL A 183 -7.03 -9.12 10.31
C VAL A 183 -8.51 -8.85 10.54
N LYS A 184 -9.03 -9.18 11.73
CA LYS A 184 -10.40 -8.89 12.15
C LYS A 184 -10.71 -7.40 11.99
N GLU A 185 -9.89 -6.51 12.55
CA GLU A 185 -10.12 -5.06 12.49
C GLU A 185 -10.22 -4.55 11.05
N TYR A 186 -9.29 -4.95 10.16
CA TYR A 186 -9.31 -4.51 8.77
C TYR A 186 -10.52 -5.06 8.01
N CYS A 187 -10.89 -6.31 8.20
CA CYS A 187 -12.06 -6.87 7.54
C CYS A 187 -13.35 -6.21 8.01
N LEU A 188 -13.50 -5.89 9.30
CA LEU A 188 -14.67 -5.17 9.81
C LEU A 188 -14.80 -3.76 9.22
N LYS A 189 -13.69 -3.06 8.98
CA LYS A 189 -13.71 -1.76 8.28
C LYS A 189 -14.26 -1.89 6.86
N VAL A 190 -13.89 -2.95 6.16
CA VAL A 190 -14.44 -3.24 4.82
C VAL A 190 -15.93 -3.55 4.91
N LEU A 191 -16.33 -4.45 5.82
CA LEU A 191 -17.72 -4.88 5.96
C LEU A 191 -18.67 -3.77 6.42
N HIS A 192 -18.16 -2.75 7.09
CA HIS A 192 -18.96 -1.58 7.45
C HIS A 192 -19.47 -0.81 6.21
N LYS A 193 -18.69 -0.80 5.13
CA LYS A 193 -19.07 -0.18 3.85
C LYS A 193 -19.65 -1.21 2.87
N GLU A 194 -19.01 -2.37 2.77
CA GLU A 194 -19.37 -3.47 1.87
C GLU A 194 -19.80 -4.71 2.67
N GLY A 195 -21.00 -4.67 3.24
CA GLY A 195 -21.48 -5.75 4.14
C GLY A 195 -21.57 -7.15 3.52
N LYS A 196 -21.54 -7.26 2.19
CA LYS A 196 -21.59 -8.53 1.45
C LYS A 196 -20.25 -8.91 0.78
N ASN A 197 -19.14 -8.24 1.13
CA ASN A 197 -17.84 -8.58 0.55
C ASN A 197 -17.39 -9.99 0.99
N PHE A 198 -17.40 -10.94 0.05
CA PHE A 198 -17.02 -12.34 0.32
C PHE A 198 -15.65 -12.47 0.98
N LYS A 199 -14.62 -11.79 0.45
CA LYS A 199 -13.24 -11.89 0.96
C LYS A 199 -13.14 -11.39 2.40
N ALA A 200 -13.81 -10.29 2.72
CA ALA A 200 -13.81 -9.73 4.07
C ALA A 200 -14.62 -10.60 5.06
N LEU A 201 -15.76 -11.17 4.62
CA LEU A 201 -16.56 -12.10 5.42
C LEU A 201 -15.76 -13.36 5.75
N TYR A 202 -15.19 -14.03 4.74
CA TYR A 202 -14.38 -15.22 4.91
C TYR A 202 -13.20 -14.98 5.87
N ARG A 203 -12.41 -13.93 5.61
CA ARG A 203 -11.22 -13.61 6.41
C ARG A 203 -11.58 -13.21 7.85
N SER A 204 -12.70 -12.52 8.07
CA SER A 204 -13.22 -12.25 9.41
C SER A 204 -13.57 -13.54 10.14
N GLY A 205 -14.27 -14.45 9.47
CA GLY A 205 -14.62 -15.76 10.01
C GLY A 205 -13.40 -16.58 10.43
N VAL A 206 -12.37 -16.62 9.58
CA VAL A 206 -11.08 -17.24 9.89
C VAL A 206 -10.41 -16.55 11.10
N ALA A 207 -10.37 -15.22 11.12
CA ALA A 207 -9.77 -14.49 12.23
C ALA A 207 -10.46 -14.78 13.57
N TYR A 208 -11.80 -14.68 13.62
CA TYR A 208 -12.57 -15.00 14.83
C TYR A 208 -12.39 -16.46 15.28
N TYR A 209 -12.27 -17.40 14.34
CA TYR A 209 -12.01 -18.80 14.66
C TYR A 209 -10.69 -18.95 15.43
N HIS A 210 -9.62 -18.30 14.95
CA HIS A 210 -8.30 -18.36 15.60
C HIS A 210 -8.22 -17.54 16.90
N LEU A 211 -9.07 -16.52 17.06
CA LEU A 211 -9.23 -15.77 18.32
C LEU A 211 -10.09 -16.52 19.36
N GLY A 212 -10.74 -17.63 18.97
CA GLY A 212 -11.55 -18.45 19.87
C GLY A 212 -13.01 -18.00 20.03
N ASP A 213 -13.43 -16.91 19.37
CA ASP A 213 -14.84 -16.50 19.31
C ASP A 213 -15.56 -17.29 18.21
N PHE A 214 -15.88 -18.55 18.55
CA PHE A 214 -16.46 -19.49 17.58
C PHE A 214 -17.87 -19.10 17.13
N GLN A 215 -18.63 -18.37 17.94
CA GLN A 215 -19.98 -17.93 17.58
C GLN A 215 -19.93 -16.88 16.46
N LYS A 216 -19.09 -15.84 16.62
CA LYS A 216 -18.90 -14.85 15.55
C LYS A 216 -18.22 -15.46 14.33
N ALA A 217 -17.25 -16.36 14.53
CA ALA A 217 -16.63 -17.08 13.42
C ALA A 217 -17.67 -17.79 12.55
N LEU A 218 -18.59 -18.55 13.17
CA LEU A 218 -19.63 -19.29 12.46
C LEU A 218 -20.59 -18.34 11.72
N HIS A 219 -20.96 -17.22 12.34
CA HIS A 219 -21.80 -16.20 11.71
C HIS A 219 -21.16 -15.67 10.42
N TYR A 220 -19.93 -15.16 10.49
CA TYR A 220 -19.25 -14.60 9.31
C TYR A 220 -18.97 -15.64 8.22
N LEU A 221 -18.61 -16.86 8.61
CA LEU A 221 -18.39 -17.96 7.65
C LEU A 221 -19.69 -18.36 6.93
N LYS A 222 -20.83 -18.38 7.63
CA LYS A 222 -22.14 -18.64 7.02
C LYS A 222 -22.56 -17.52 6.07
N GLU A 223 -22.34 -16.26 6.44
CA GLU A 223 -22.59 -15.13 5.52
C GLU A 223 -21.69 -15.20 4.29
N SER A 224 -20.42 -15.60 4.46
CA SER A 224 -19.50 -15.83 3.35
C SER A 224 -19.98 -16.97 2.43
N HIS A 225 -20.48 -18.06 3.02
CA HIS A 225 -21.00 -19.21 2.28
C HIS A 225 -22.24 -18.87 1.44
N LYS A 226 -23.07 -17.93 1.90
CA LYS A 226 -24.21 -17.44 1.11
C LYS A 226 -23.75 -16.73 -0.18
N GLN A 227 -22.56 -16.11 -0.18
CA GLN A 227 -22.02 -15.46 -1.37
C GLN A 227 -21.37 -16.48 -2.32
N GLU A 228 -20.56 -17.40 -1.79
CA GLU A 228 -19.93 -18.48 -2.57
C GLU A 228 -20.17 -19.86 -1.93
N PRO A 229 -21.30 -20.53 -2.25
CA PRO A 229 -21.68 -21.80 -1.62
C PRO A 229 -20.76 -22.97 -1.97
N SER A 230 -20.03 -22.89 -3.08
CA SER A 230 -19.13 -23.94 -3.55
C SER A 230 -17.71 -23.84 -2.99
N ASP A 231 -17.37 -22.77 -2.25
CA ASP A 231 -16.03 -22.58 -1.73
C ASP A 231 -15.70 -23.62 -0.64
N THR A 232 -14.76 -24.50 -0.95
CA THR A 232 -14.37 -25.61 -0.08
C THR A 232 -13.68 -25.14 1.20
N ASN A 233 -12.99 -24.00 1.18
CA ASN A 233 -12.33 -23.45 2.36
C ASN A 233 -13.35 -22.92 3.36
N VAL A 234 -14.39 -22.24 2.89
CA VAL A 234 -15.51 -21.77 3.72
C VAL A 234 -16.21 -22.96 4.36
N ILE A 235 -16.58 -23.98 3.57
CA ILE A 235 -17.23 -25.20 4.08
C ILE A 235 -16.37 -25.86 5.16
N ARG A 236 -15.06 -26.02 4.89
CA ARG A 236 -14.11 -26.60 5.84
C ARG A 236 -14.06 -25.81 7.15
N TYR A 237 -13.97 -24.48 7.08
CA TYR A 237 -13.92 -23.64 8.28
C TYR A 237 -15.25 -23.65 9.06
N ILE A 238 -16.40 -23.73 8.39
CA ILE A 238 -17.70 -23.91 9.06
C ILE A 238 -17.69 -25.20 9.88
N GLN A 239 -17.31 -26.32 9.27
CA GLN A 239 -17.27 -27.62 9.94
C GLN A 239 -16.31 -27.61 11.14
N LEU A 240 -15.10 -27.07 10.97
CA LEU A 240 -14.12 -26.91 12.05
C LEU A 240 -14.67 -26.08 13.21
N THR A 241 -15.40 -25.01 12.90
CA THR A 241 -16.00 -24.11 13.90
C THR A 241 -17.11 -24.81 14.66
N GLU A 242 -18.02 -25.49 13.97
CA GLU A 242 -19.11 -26.26 14.60
C GLU A 242 -18.57 -27.37 15.51
N MET A 243 -17.50 -28.07 15.10
CA MET A 243 -16.83 -29.06 15.94
C MET A 243 -16.24 -28.44 17.21
N LYS A 244 -15.64 -27.24 17.13
CA LYS A 244 -15.12 -26.53 18.30
C LYS A 244 -16.23 -26.10 19.26
N ILE A 245 -17.34 -25.56 18.75
CA ILE A 245 -18.50 -25.18 19.56
C ILE A 245 -19.05 -26.40 20.33
N ARG A 246 -19.29 -27.52 19.64
CA ARG A 246 -19.77 -28.75 20.28
C ARG A 246 -18.85 -29.25 21.38
N ARG A 247 -17.54 -29.22 21.13
CA ARG A 247 -16.54 -29.65 22.12
C ARG A 247 -16.51 -28.73 23.35
N ASN A 248 -16.60 -27.41 23.15
CA ASN A 248 -16.62 -26.45 24.25
C ASN A 248 -17.86 -26.62 25.13
N ALA A 249 -19.04 -26.76 24.53
CA ALA A 249 -20.28 -26.99 25.26
C ALA A 249 -20.26 -28.28 26.10
N GLN A 250 -19.64 -29.36 25.58
CA GLN A 250 -19.46 -30.59 26.34
C GLN A 250 -18.52 -30.42 27.54
N ARG A 251 -17.45 -29.63 27.38
CA ARG A 251 -16.51 -29.34 28.46
C ARG A 251 -17.17 -28.50 29.56
N GLU A 252 -17.89 -27.44 29.18
CA GLU A 252 -18.64 -26.59 30.11
C GLU A 252 -19.69 -27.40 30.90
N LYS A 253 -20.39 -28.34 30.24
CA LYS A 253 -21.35 -29.22 30.93
C LYS A 253 -20.69 -30.15 31.96
N LYS A 254 -19.49 -30.67 31.66
CA LYS A 254 -18.72 -31.53 32.57
C LYS A 254 -18.13 -30.75 33.75
N GLU A 255 -17.73 -29.51 33.54
CA GLU A 255 -17.22 -28.63 34.60
C GLU A 255 -18.33 -28.13 35.54
N ALA A 256 -19.58 -28.10 35.05
CA ALA A 256 -20.76 -27.71 35.82
C ALA A 256 -21.44 -28.88 36.58
N THR A 257 -20.96 -30.12 36.43
CA THR A 257 -21.50 -31.33 37.10
C THR A 257 -20.50 -31.83 38.14
#